data_AF-A0A2V5LX39-F1
#
_entry.id   AF-A0A2V5LX39-F1
#
_cell.length_a   1.000
_cell.length_b   1.000
_cell.length_c   1.000
_cell.angle_alpha   90.00
_cell.angle_beta   90.00
_cell.angle_gamma   90.00
#
_symmetry.space_group_name_H-M   'P 1'
#
loop_
_entity.id
_entity.type
_entity.pdbx_description
1 polymer ?
#
loop_
_entity_poly.entity_id
_entity_poly.type
_entity_poly.pdbx_seq_one_letter_code
_entity_poly.pdbx_strand_id
1 'polypeptide(L)'
;ASPTALALWYHFAIMFEALFILTTIDAGTRVGRFLLQDLLGNLWRPLGNTRSWIANSFASMLLVAAWGWFLYQGVIDPLGGINTLWPLFGLANQLLSVVALCLGTTLLIKMGKARYLFVTVLPLIFMCIVTFSAGYMKIFSSDPNLGLLASTRLALQKSLQAVDATTAALLIRQATMYRVDIFVAASFLILVLLIVLGSMAEWYRLLAGRKRLELHESEFVPLAEVAAG
;
A
#
# COMPACT_ATOMS: atom_id res chain seq x y z
N ALA A 1 -14.24 -8.64 -39.71
CA ALA A 1 -14.88 -9.60 -38.81
C ALA A 1 -16.39 -9.50 -38.97
N SER A 2 -17.16 -10.59 -38.87
CA SER A 2 -18.63 -10.51 -38.93
C SER A 2 -19.15 -9.63 -37.78
N PRO A 3 -20.24 -8.87 -37.96
CA PRO A 3 -20.81 -8.02 -36.89
C PRO A 3 -21.08 -8.80 -35.60
N THR A 4 -21.46 -10.07 -35.74
CA THR A 4 -21.69 -11.02 -34.63
C THR A 4 -20.43 -11.38 -33.87
N ALA A 5 -19.30 -11.59 -34.55
CA ALA A 5 -18.02 -11.89 -33.90
C ALA A 5 -17.49 -10.68 -33.11
N LEU A 6 -17.67 -9.46 -33.65
CA LEU A 6 -17.31 -8.22 -32.96
C LEU A 6 -18.16 -8.03 -31.70
N ALA A 7 -19.48 -8.22 -31.80
CA ALA A 7 -20.39 -8.14 -30.66
C ALA A 7 -20.07 -9.17 -29.57
N LEU A 8 -19.77 -10.42 -29.94
CA LEU A 8 -19.37 -11.45 -28.99
C LEU A 8 -18.06 -11.09 -28.27
N TRP A 9 -17.06 -10.58 -29.01
CA TRP A 9 -15.81 -10.10 -28.43
C TRP A 9 -16.02 -8.93 -27.46
N TYR A 10 -16.89 -7.98 -27.78
CA TYR A 10 -17.24 -6.88 -26.87
C TYR A 10 -17.86 -7.39 -25.57
N HIS A 11 -18.84 -8.28 -25.63
CA HIS A 11 -19.47 -8.84 -24.43
C HIS A 11 -18.49 -9.68 -23.61
N PHE A 12 -17.66 -10.48 -24.27
CA PHE A 12 -16.62 -11.25 -23.60
C PHE A 12 -15.63 -10.35 -22.86
N ALA A 13 -15.14 -9.28 -23.50
CA ALA A 13 -14.19 -8.35 -22.89
C ALA A 13 -14.78 -7.66 -21.67
N ILE A 14 -16.01 -7.13 -21.76
CA ILE A 14 -16.68 -6.46 -20.64
C ILE A 14 -16.94 -7.43 -19.48
N MET A 15 -17.41 -8.64 -19.77
CA MET A 15 -17.68 -9.65 -18.74
C MET A 15 -16.39 -10.13 -18.05
N PHE A 16 -15.32 -10.34 -18.83
CA PHE A 16 -14.01 -10.71 -18.31
C PHE A 16 -13.45 -9.62 -17.39
N GLU A 17 -13.48 -8.36 -17.81
CA GLU A 17 -13.03 -7.22 -17.02
C GLU A 17 -13.85 -7.08 -15.73
N ALA A 18 -15.18 -7.17 -15.83
CA ALA A 18 -16.07 -7.10 -14.67
C ALA A 18 -15.80 -8.23 -13.67
N LEU A 19 -15.60 -9.46 -14.15
CA LEU A 19 -15.30 -10.62 -13.28
C LEU A 19 -13.92 -10.48 -12.62
N PHE A 20 -12.93 -9.96 -13.34
CA PHE A 20 -11.61 -9.69 -12.79
C PHE A 20 -11.67 -8.64 -11.68
N ILE A 21 -12.39 -7.53 -11.90
CA ILE A 21 -12.61 -6.49 -10.90
C ILE A 21 -13.34 -7.06 -9.68
N LEU A 22 -14.44 -7.81 -9.90
CA LEU A 22 -15.23 -8.40 -8.83
C LEU A 22 -14.40 -9.36 -7.96
N THR A 23 -13.59 -10.22 -8.60
CA THR A 23 -12.71 -11.15 -7.90
C THR A 23 -11.67 -10.41 -7.06
N THR A 24 -11.09 -9.35 -7.62
CA THR A 24 -10.08 -8.52 -6.92
C THR A 24 -10.69 -7.81 -5.72
N ILE A 25 -11.89 -7.23 -5.87
CA ILE A 25 -12.60 -6.54 -4.78
C ILE A 25 -13.06 -7.53 -3.71
N ASP A 26 -13.55 -8.72 -4.06
CA ASP A 26 -13.95 -9.75 -3.09
C ASP A 26 -12.75 -10.20 -2.24
N ALA A 27 -11.65 -10.59 -2.91
CA ALA A 27 -10.42 -10.99 -2.22
C ALA A 27 -9.87 -9.83 -1.37
N GLY A 28 -9.85 -8.61 -1.90
CA GLY A 28 -9.41 -7.41 -1.21
C GLY A 28 -10.28 -7.08 0.01
N THR A 29 -11.60 -7.25 -0.08
CA THR A 29 -12.53 -7.03 1.04
C THR A 29 -12.32 -8.08 2.13
N ARG A 30 -12.05 -9.32 1.74
CA ARG A 30 -11.77 -10.40 2.69
C ARG A 30 -10.48 -10.15 3.48
N VAL A 31 -9.39 -9.84 2.78
CA VAL A 31 -8.08 -9.55 3.40
C VAL A 31 -8.12 -8.23 4.17
N GLY A 32 -8.67 -7.19 3.57
CA GLY A 32 -8.78 -5.87 4.18
C GLY A 32 -9.59 -5.87 5.48
N ARG A 33 -10.60 -6.74 5.60
CA ARG A 33 -11.34 -6.93 6.84
C ARG A 33 -10.44 -7.43 7.96
N PHE A 34 -9.61 -8.44 7.68
CA PHE A 34 -8.68 -8.96 8.67
C PHE A 34 -7.65 -7.89 9.09
N LEU A 35 -7.10 -7.13 8.13
CA LEU A 35 -6.18 -6.03 8.41
C LEU A 35 -6.84 -4.90 9.22
N LEU A 36 -8.08 -4.54 8.89
CA LEU A 36 -8.85 -3.53 9.60
C LEU A 36 -9.18 -3.99 11.03
N GLN A 37 -9.56 -5.25 11.22
CA GLN A 37 -9.82 -5.81 12.54
C GLN A 37 -8.55 -5.88 13.39
N ASP A 38 -7.40 -6.19 12.80
CA ASP A 38 -6.11 -6.18 13.49
C ASP A 38 -5.73 -4.76 13.96
N LEU A 39 -5.89 -3.77 13.08
CA LEU A 39 -5.68 -2.36 13.41
C LEU A 39 -6.66 -1.86 14.49
N LEU A 40 -7.95 -2.15 14.34
CA LEU A 40 -8.98 -1.76 15.30
C LEU A 40 -8.84 -2.53 16.62
N GLY A 41 -8.33 -3.75 16.60
CA GLY A 41 -8.05 -4.56 17.79
C GLY A 41 -6.97 -3.96 18.68
N ASN A 42 -5.97 -3.29 18.07
CA ASN A 42 -4.97 -2.53 18.81
C ASN A 42 -5.53 -1.27 19.48
N LEU A 43 -6.58 -0.66 18.91
CA LEU A 43 -7.24 0.52 19.50
C LEU A 43 -8.31 0.13 20.53
N TRP A 44 -9.11 -0.90 20.24
CA TRP A 44 -10.15 -1.42 21.11
C TRP A 44 -10.31 -2.95 20.96
N ARG A 45 -9.90 -3.68 22.00
CA ARG A 45 -9.85 -5.16 22.05
C ARG A 45 -11.12 -5.90 21.55
N PRO A 46 -12.36 -5.44 21.80
CA PRO A 46 -13.56 -6.11 21.30
C PRO A 46 -13.72 -6.08 19.77
N LEU A 47 -13.17 -5.06 19.09
CA LEU A 47 -13.23 -4.93 17.64
C LEU A 47 -12.23 -5.83 16.90
N GLY A 48 -11.19 -6.28 17.57
CA GLY A 48 -10.24 -7.29 17.06
C GLY A 48 -10.75 -8.72 17.15
N ASN A 49 -11.92 -8.96 17.75
CA ASN A 49 -12.46 -10.31 17.88
C ASN A 49 -13.09 -10.79 16.56
N THR A 50 -12.29 -11.51 15.78
CA THR A 50 -12.69 -12.10 14.49
C THR A 50 -13.83 -13.12 14.60
N ARG A 51 -14.13 -13.64 15.80
CA ARG A 51 -15.26 -14.54 16.06
C ARG A 51 -16.57 -13.83 16.36
N SER A 52 -16.55 -12.52 16.66
CA SER A 52 -17.76 -11.75 16.92
C SER A 52 -18.47 -11.40 15.61
N TRP A 53 -19.71 -11.85 15.46
CA TRP A 53 -20.52 -11.58 14.27
C TRP A 53 -20.75 -10.07 14.05
N ILE A 54 -20.88 -9.31 15.14
CA ILE A 54 -21.10 -7.85 15.10
C ILE A 54 -19.83 -7.12 14.64
N ALA A 55 -18.67 -7.43 15.23
CA ALA A 55 -17.40 -6.82 14.85
C ALA A 55 -17.02 -7.17 13.40
N ASN A 56 -17.35 -8.39 12.98
CA ASN A 56 -17.14 -8.87 11.63
C ASN A 56 -18.00 -8.11 10.59
N SER A 57 -19.30 -8.03 10.84
CA SER A 57 -20.23 -7.33 9.95
C SER A 57 -19.95 -5.83 9.88
N PHE A 58 -19.57 -5.21 11.00
CA PHE A 58 -19.17 -3.81 11.04
C PHE A 58 -17.91 -3.54 10.21
N ALA A 59 -16.84 -4.32 10.42
CA ALA A 59 -15.60 -4.16 9.65
C ALA A 59 -15.82 -4.39 8.15
N SER A 60 -16.66 -5.37 7.78
CA SER A 60 -17.02 -5.65 6.39
C SER A 60 -17.82 -4.50 5.77
N MET A 61 -18.83 -3.98 6.47
CA MET A 61 -19.64 -2.87 5.99
C MET A 61 -18.80 -1.60 5.83
N LEU A 62 -17.90 -1.31 6.77
CA LEU A 62 -16.99 -0.17 6.66
C LEU A 62 -16.09 -0.29 5.42
N LEU A 63 -15.57 -1.48 5.15
CA LEU A 63 -14.67 -1.71 4.02
C LEU A 63 -15.41 -1.65 2.68
N VAL A 64 -16.61 -2.22 2.58
CA VAL A 64 -17.47 -2.10 1.39
C VAL A 64 -17.87 -0.64 1.16
N ALA A 65 -18.22 0.09 2.22
CA ALA A 65 -18.51 1.52 2.13
C ALA A 65 -17.28 2.33 1.68
N ALA A 66 -16.07 1.96 2.13
CA ALA A 66 -14.83 2.58 1.69
C ALA A 66 -14.57 2.33 0.18
N TRP A 67 -14.79 1.11 -0.32
CA TRP A 67 -14.74 0.81 -1.75
C TRP A 67 -15.77 1.61 -2.55
N GLY A 68 -17.02 1.69 -2.06
CA GLY A 68 -18.09 2.46 -2.68
C GLY A 68 -17.78 3.96 -2.74
N TRP A 69 -17.25 4.52 -1.65
CA TRP A 69 -16.78 5.90 -1.59
C TRP A 69 -15.64 6.15 -2.58
N PHE A 70 -14.68 5.23 -2.66
CA PHE A 70 -13.56 5.31 -3.59
C PHE A 70 -14.03 5.33 -5.05
N LEU A 71 -15.00 4.47 -5.40
CA LEU A 71 -15.62 4.45 -6.73
C LEU A 71 -16.36 5.76 -7.02
N TYR A 72 -17.15 6.26 -6.05
CA TYR A 72 -17.86 7.53 -6.18
C TYR A 72 -16.91 8.71 -6.43
N GLN A 73 -15.80 8.78 -5.69
CA GLN A 73 -14.77 9.79 -5.91
C GLN A 73 -14.10 9.64 -7.29
N GLY A 74 -13.83 8.41 -7.72
CA GLY A 74 -13.26 8.13 -9.04
C GLY A 74 -14.14 8.62 -10.20
N VAL A 75 -15.47 8.56 -10.06
CA VAL A 75 -16.43 9.00 -11.10
C VAL A 75 -16.64 10.51 -11.10
N ILE A 76 -16.67 11.15 -9.93
CA ILE A 76 -17.06 12.56 -9.79
C ILE A 76 -15.88 13.53 -9.87
N ASP A 77 -14.64 13.05 -9.71
CA ASP A 77 -13.45 13.88 -9.89
C ASP A 77 -13.13 14.05 -11.38
N PRO A 78 -13.30 15.26 -11.96
CA PRO A 78 -13.10 15.49 -13.39
C PRO A 78 -11.63 15.42 -13.84
N LEU A 79 -10.67 15.28 -12.92
CA LEU A 79 -9.26 14.99 -13.24
C LEU A 79 -8.94 13.49 -13.18
N GLY A 80 -9.94 12.68 -12.83
CA GLY A 80 -9.85 11.25 -12.62
C GLY A 80 -8.98 10.96 -11.40
N GLY A 81 -9.59 10.72 -10.23
CA GLY A 81 -8.85 10.34 -9.02
C GLY A 81 -7.85 9.19 -9.24
N ILE A 82 -8.05 8.38 -10.28
CA ILE A 82 -7.11 7.37 -10.77
C ILE A 82 -5.70 7.95 -11.05
N ASN A 83 -5.60 9.14 -11.67
CA ASN A 83 -4.32 9.76 -12.06
C ASN A 83 -3.48 10.19 -10.85
N THR A 84 -4.11 10.51 -9.73
CA THR A 84 -3.41 10.87 -8.49
C THR A 84 -3.09 9.64 -7.63
N LEU A 85 -3.98 8.64 -7.65
CA LEU A 85 -3.81 7.38 -6.93
C LEU A 85 -2.74 6.47 -7.54
N TRP A 86 -2.58 6.48 -8.87
CA TRP A 86 -1.63 5.59 -9.55
C TRP A 86 -0.17 5.79 -9.10
N PRO A 87 0.35 7.03 -9.01
CA PRO A 87 1.66 7.29 -8.43
C PRO A 87 1.79 6.82 -6.96
N LEU A 88 0.75 6.97 -6.15
CA LEU A 88 0.76 6.53 -4.75
C LEU A 88 0.80 5.00 -4.64
N PHE A 89 0.06 4.30 -5.49
CA PHE A 89 0.07 2.84 -5.55
C PHE A 89 1.47 2.31 -5.90
N GLY A 90 2.14 2.93 -6.89
CA GLY A 90 3.52 2.59 -7.25
C GLY A 90 4.49 2.77 -6.08
N LEU A 91 4.39 3.91 -5.37
CA LEU A 91 5.22 4.18 -4.18
C LEU A 91 4.95 3.16 -3.06
N ALA A 92 3.69 2.86 -2.77
CA ALA A 92 3.30 1.91 -1.73
C ALA A 92 3.85 0.50 -1.97
N ASN A 93 3.83 0.01 -3.21
CA ASN A 93 4.37 -1.31 -3.55
C ASN A 93 5.89 -1.38 -3.37
N GLN A 94 6.61 -0.32 -3.74
CA GLN A 94 8.04 -0.25 -3.53
C GLN A 94 8.38 -0.23 -2.02
N LEU A 95 7.62 0.52 -1.23
CA LEU A 95 7.76 0.55 0.23
C LEU A 95 7.40 -0.80 0.89
N LEU A 96 6.39 -1.50 0.40
CA LEU A 96 6.08 -2.86 0.87
C LEU A 96 7.22 -3.83 0.57
N SER A 97 7.90 -3.67 -0.57
CA SER A 97 9.06 -4.46 -0.93
C SER A 97 10.24 -4.21 0.03
N VAL A 98 10.44 -2.97 0.47
CA VAL A 98 11.41 -2.62 1.53
C VAL A 98 11.07 -3.35 2.83
N VAL A 99 9.81 -3.33 3.27
CA VAL A 99 9.38 -4.03 4.49
C VAL A 99 9.57 -5.54 4.37
N ALA A 100 9.23 -6.15 3.23
CA ALA A 100 9.43 -7.56 2.96
C ALA A 100 10.92 -7.96 3.01
N LEU A 101 11.81 -7.14 2.44
CA LEU A 101 13.25 -7.37 2.50
C LEU A 101 13.82 -7.18 3.91
N CYS A 102 13.28 -6.24 4.70
CA CYS A 102 13.61 -6.14 6.13
C CYS A 102 13.19 -7.40 6.91
N LEU A 103 11.98 -7.89 6.68
CA LEU A 103 11.50 -9.13 7.31
C LEU A 103 12.38 -10.32 6.91
N GLY A 104 12.65 -10.50 5.61
CA GLY A 104 13.50 -11.58 5.11
C GLY A 104 14.92 -11.54 5.69
N THR A 105 15.50 -10.35 5.81
CA THR A 105 16.81 -10.14 6.46
C THR A 105 16.75 -10.55 7.94
N THR A 106 15.68 -10.17 8.65
CA THR A 106 15.48 -10.53 10.06
C THR A 106 15.39 -12.04 10.24
N LEU A 107 14.63 -12.73 9.38
CA LEU A 107 14.48 -14.19 9.41
C LEU A 107 15.81 -14.90 9.15
N LEU A 108 16.59 -14.47 8.15
CA LEU A 108 17.90 -15.06 7.88
C LEU A 108 18.87 -14.95 9.07
N ILE A 109 18.84 -13.83 9.80
CA ILE A 109 19.64 -13.66 11.02
C ILE A 109 19.15 -14.62 12.10
N LYS A 110 17.84 -14.72 12.30
CA LYS A 110 17.25 -15.62 13.30
C LYS A 110 17.56 -17.10 13.03
N MET A 111 17.60 -17.50 11.76
CA MET A 111 17.98 -18.85 11.33
C MET A 111 19.49 -19.13 11.42
N GLY A 112 20.32 -18.19 11.92
CA GLY A 112 21.77 -18.34 11.97
C GLY A 112 22.45 -18.32 10.59
N LYS A 113 21.72 -17.97 9.53
CA LYS A 113 22.17 -18.00 8.12
C LYS A 113 22.82 -16.68 7.69
N ALA A 114 23.63 -16.09 8.58
CA ALA A 114 24.24 -14.77 8.37
C ALA A 114 25.09 -14.68 7.09
N ARG A 115 25.69 -15.79 6.62
CA ARG A 115 26.43 -15.85 5.35
C ARG A 115 25.60 -15.48 4.10
N TYR A 116 24.27 -15.57 4.17
CA TYR A 116 23.37 -15.28 3.05
C TYR A 116 22.72 -13.89 3.15
N LEU A 117 23.08 -13.08 4.16
CA LEU A 117 22.53 -11.74 4.38
C LEU A 117 22.62 -10.83 3.15
N PHE A 118 23.68 -10.97 2.36
CA PHE A 118 23.87 -10.17 1.15
C PHE A 118 22.70 -10.29 0.16
N VAL A 119 22.05 -11.46 0.09
CA VAL A 119 20.93 -11.72 -0.84
C VAL A 119 19.73 -10.81 -0.54
N THR A 120 19.50 -10.45 0.73
CA THR A 120 18.38 -9.59 1.11
C THR A 120 18.81 -8.14 1.34
N VAL A 121 20.01 -7.92 1.90
CA VAL A 121 20.51 -6.58 2.24
C VAL A 121 20.88 -5.77 1.01
N LEU A 122 21.47 -6.38 -0.03
CA LEU A 122 21.84 -5.64 -1.23
C LEU A 122 20.60 -5.09 -1.97
N PRO A 123 19.57 -5.90 -2.28
CA PRO A 123 18.32 -5.38 -2.84
C PRO A 123 17.63 -4.39 -1.91
N LEU A 124 17.71 -4.59 -0.59
CA LEU A 124 17.12 -3.67 0.38
C LEU A 124 17.73 -2.27 0.28
N ILE A 125 19.06 -2.18 0.26
CA ILE A 125 19.76 -0.89 0.15
C ILE A 125 19.37 -0.19 -1.15
N PHE A 126 19.37 -0.93 -2.27
CA PHE A 126 18.96 -0.40 -3.57
C PHE A 126 17.52 0.13 -3.53
N MET A 127 16.59 -0.68 -3.03
CA MET A 127 15.18 -0.29 -2.93
C MET A 127 15.00 0.91 -2.00
N CYS A 128 15.69 0.97 -0.86
CA CYS A 128 15.67 2.13 0.01
C CYS A 128 16.13 3.40 -0.73
N ILE A 129 17.29 3.35 -1.38
CA ILE A 129 17.83 4.51 -2.11
C ILE A 129 16.83 5.00 -3.16
N VAL A 130 16.35 4.11 -4.03
CA VAL A 130 15.44 4.48 -5.13
C VAL A 130 14.09 4.97 -4.59
N THR A 131 13.49 4.23 -3.66
CA THR A 131 12.13 4.51 -3.17
C THR A 131 12.08 5.78 -2.33
N PHE A 132 13.04 5.98 -1.41
CA PHE A 132 13.07 7.20 -0.60
C PHE A 132 13.44 8.42 -1.43
N SER A 133 14.35 8.30 -2.40
CA SER A 133 14.66 9.40 -3.33
C SER A 133 13.45 9.77 -4.18
N ALA A 134 12.77 8.78 -4.77
CA ALA A 134 11.56 9.00 -5.55
C ALA A 134 10.43 9.60 -4.70
N GLY A 135 10.22 9.11 -3.49
CA GLY A 135 9.24 9.65 -2.54
C GLY A 135 9.54 11.10 -2.15
N TYR A 136 10.80 11.42 -1.89
CA TYR A 136 11.23 12.80 -1.63
C TYR A 136 10.95 13.72 -2.83
N MET A 137 11.34 13.30 -4.04
CA MET A 137 11.05 14.06 -5.27
C MET A 137 9.54 14.22 -5.50
N LYS A 138 8.75 13.20 -5.22
CA LYS A 138 7.29 13.25 -5.39
C LYS A 138 6.62 14.27 -4.48
N ILE A 139 7.14 14.47 -3.28
CA ILE A 139 6.58 15.44 -2.33
C ILE A 139 7.14 16.85 -2.61
N PHE A 140 8.47 16.98 -2.73
CA PHE A 140 9.17 18.26 -2.65
C PHE A 140 9.69 18.82 -3.98
N SER A 141 9.58 18.11 -5.10
CA SER A 141 10.04 18.64 -6.39
C SER A 141 9.35 19.95 -6.75
N SER A 142 10.12 20.88 -7.31
CA SER A 142 9.63 22.18 -7.79
C SER A 142 8.81 22.08 -9.07
N ASP A 143 8.95 20.98 -9.83
CA ASP A 143 8.21 20.75 -11.06
C ASP A 143 6.77 20.31 -10.73
N PRO A 144 5.73 21.05 -11.15
CA PRO A 144 4.33 20.71 -10.91
C PRO A 144 3.87 19.36 -11.48
N ASN A 145 4.61 18.78 -12.44
CA ASN A 145 4.30 17.46 -12.99
C ASN A 145 4.79 16.32 -12.08
N LEU A 146 5.80 16.60 -11.26
CA LEU A 146 6.44 15.61 -10.38
C LEU A 146 6.03 15.82 -8.92
N GLY A 147 6.18 17.04 -8.42
CA GLY A 147 6.05 17.40 -7.01
C GLY A 147 4.65 17.83 -6.61
N LEU A 148 4.05 17.10 -5.68
CA LEU A 148 2.69 17.34 -5.19
C LEU A 148 2.54 18.72 -4.52
N LEU A 149 3.57 19.23 -3.84
CA LEU A 149 3.55 20.58 -3.26
C LEU A 149 3.48 21.66 -4.35
N ALA A 150 4.25 21.48 -5.43
CA ALA A 150 4.21 22.39 -6.58
C ALA A 150 2.85 22.30 -7.31
N SER A 151 2.31 21.09 -7.51
CA SER A 151 0.97 20.89 -8.09
C SER A 151 -0.12 21.56 -7.25
N THR A 152 -0.04 21.47 -5.91
CA THR A 152 -0.97 22.11 -4.98
C THR A 152 -0.93 23.64 -5.12
N ARG A 153 0.26 24.23 -5.14
CA ARG A 153 0.42 25.70 -5.28
C ARG A 153 -0.10 26.18 -6.63
N LEU A 154 0.20 25.46 -7.70
CA LEU A 154 -0.27 25.80 -9.05
C LEU A 154 -1.80 25.72 -9.15
N ALA A 155 -2.42 24.69 -8.58
CA ALA A 155 -3.88 24.55 -8.57
C ALA A 155 -4.55 25.71 -7.83
N LEU A 156 -4.01 26.13 -6.67
CA LEU A 156 -4.51 27.28 -5.92
C LEU A 156 -4.29 28.61 -6.66
N GLN A 157 -3.14 28.78 -7.33
CA GLN A 157 -2.90 29.99 -8.10
C GLN A 157 -3.87 30.09 -9.29
N LYS A 158 -4.12 28.98 -9.98
CA LYS A 158 -5.10 28.91 -11.07
C LYS A 158 -6.53 29.14 -10.56
N SER A 159 -6.88 28.69 -9.34
CA SER A 159 -8.22 28.93 -8.80
C SER A 159 -8.49 30.41 -8.52
N LEU A 160 -7.46 31.18 -8.14
CA LEU A 160 -7.57 32.63 -7.94
C LEU A 160 -7.73 33.42 -9.25
N GLN A 161 -7.27 32.84 -10.37
CA GLN A 161 -7.35 33.44 -11.71
C GLN A 161 -8.53 32.90 -12.53
N ALA A 162 -9.33 31.98 -11.96
CA ALA A 162 -10.44 31.37 -12.66
C ALA A 162 -11.56 32.40 -12.87
N VAL A 163 -12.06 32.46 -14.11
CA VAL A 163 -13.13 33.39 -14.52
C VAL A 163 -14.49 32.96 -13.98
N ASP A 164 -14.68 31.66 -13.75
CA ASP A 164 -15.93 31.06 -13.28
C ASP A 164 -15.77 30.40 -11.90
N ALA A 165 -16.79 30.56 -11.06
CA ALA A 165 -16.86 30.00 -9.72
C ALA A 165 -16.83 28.47 -9.71
N THR A 166 -17.39 27.79 -10.72
CA THR A 166 -17.37 26.32 -10.74
C THR A 166 -15.96 25.80 -11.02
N THR A 167 -15.22 26.45 -11.93
CA THR A 167 -13.82 26.13 -12.23
C THR A 167 -12.92 26.42 -11.03
N ALA A 168 -13.14 27.53 -10.32
CA ALA A 168 -12.40 27.85 -9.10
C ALA A 168 -12.62 26.78 -8.00
N ALA A 169 -13.87 26.37 -7.78
CA ALA A 169 -14.21 25.35 -6.80
C ALA A 169 -13.56 24.00 -7.12
N LEU A 170 -13.49 23.63 -8.40
CA LEU A 170 -12.84 22.40 -8.83
C LEU A 170 -11.34 22.41 -8.54
N LEU A 171 -10.65 23.50 -8.87
CA LEU A 171 -9.21 23.63 -8.63
C LEU A 171 -8.86 23.63 -7.14
N ILE A 172 -9.72 24.19 -6.29
CA ILE A 172 -9.60 24.12 -4.82
C ILE A 172 -9.76 22.67 -4.33
N ARG A 173 -10.73 21.93 -4.88
CA ARG A 173 -10.91 20.51 -4.56
C ARG A 173 -9.68 19.69 -4.98
N GLN A 174 -9.15 19.93 -6.17
CA GLN A 174 -7.91 19.29 -6.64
C GLN A 174 -6.71 19.59 -5.72
N ALA A 175 -6.54 20.85 -5.31
CA ALA A 175 -5.50 21.23 -4.36
C ALA A 175 -5.64 20.50 -3.01
N THR A 176 -6.89 20.29 -2.55
CA THR A 176 -7.17 19.51 -1.35
C THR A 176 -6.78 18.04 -1.52
N MET A 177 -7.08 17.44 -2.67
CA MET A 177 -6.67 16.05 -2.96
C MET A 177 -5.14 15.90 -2.93
N TYR A 178 -4.39 16.80 -3.58
CA TYR A 178 -2.92 16.76 -3.53
C TYR A 178 -2.36 16.89 -2.12
N ARG A 179 -3.01 17.66 -1.23
CA ARG A 179 -2.60 17.73 0.19
C ARG A 179 -2.81 16.41 0.93
N VAL A 180 -3.92 15.72 0.64
CA VAL A 180 -4.18 14.38 1.17
C VAL A 180 -3.12 13.41 0.65
N ASP A 181 -2.78 13.46 -0.64
CA ASP A 181 -1.76 12.60 -1.23
C ASP A 181 -0.37 12.84 -0.60
N ILE A 182 -0.01 14.10 -0.34
CA ILE A 182 1.22 14.45 0.38
C ILE A 182 1.23 13.83 1.76
N PHE A 183 0.13 13.98 2.50
CA PHE A 183 0.00 13.42 3.85
C PHE A 183 0.16 11.89 3.83
N VAL A 184 -0.53 11.21 2.92
CA VAL A 184 -0.45 9.75 2.77
C VAL A 184 0.96 9.32 2.39
N ALA A 185 1.56 9.92 1.36
CA ALA A 185 2.92 9.60 0.91
C ALA A 185 3.96 9.82 2.01
N ALA A 186 3.89 10.96 2.72
CA ALA A 186 4.79 11.27 3.82
C ALA A 186 4.62 10.26 4.97
N SER A 187 3.37 9.90 5.31
CA SER A 187 3.09 8.92 6.36
C SER A 187 3.69 7.55 6.05
N PHE A 188 3.58 7.07 4.80
CA PHE A 188 4.16 5.79 4.38
C PHE A 188 5.69 5.82 4.41
N LEU A 189 6.31 6.90 3.92
CA LEU A 189 7.77 7.05 3.96
C LEU A 189 8.28 7.06 5.40
N ILE A 190 7.65 7.83 6.29
CA ILE A 190 8.06 7.91 7.71
C ILE A 190 7.87 6.55 8.39
N LEU A 191 6.72 5.90 8.20
CA LEU A 191 6.44 4.60 8.81
C LEU A 191 7.48 3.56 8.38
N VAL A 192 7.76 3.46 7.08
CA VAL A 192 8.72 2.48 6.55
C VAL A 192 10.14 2.82 6.98
N LEU A 193 10.50 4.11 7.05
CA LEU A 193 11.78 4.53 7.60
C LEU A 193 11.95 4.06 9.05
N LEU A 194 10.92 4.22 9.89
CA LEU A 194 10.95 3.72 11.27
C LEU A 194 11.09 2.19 11.32
N ILE A 195 10.43 1.45 10.43
CA ILE A 195 10.57 -0.01 10.32
C ILE A 195 12.00 -0.39 9.93
N VAL A 196 12.59 0.29 8.94
CA VAL A 196 13.97 0.05 8.51
C VAL A 196 14.95 0.30 9.65
N LEU A 197 14.84 1.45 10.32
CA LEU A 197 15.70 1.80 11.47
C LEU A 197 15.51 0.82 12.64
N GLY A 198 14.27 0.45 12.96
CA GLY A 198 13.97 -0.56 13.98
C GLY A 198 14.54 -1.93 13.63
N SER A 199 14.44 -2.34 12.36
CA SER A 199 15.01 -3.60 11.87
C SER A 199 16.53 -3.59 11.95
N MET A 200 17.18 -2.50 11.52
CA MET A 200 18.63 -2.34 11.63
C MET A 200 19.12 -2.42 13.08
N ALA A 201 18.40 -1.76 14.02
CA ALA A 201 18.71 -1.83 15.44
C ALA A 201 18.56 -3.26 16.00
N GLU A 202 17.53 -3.99 15.58
CA GLU A 202 17.31 -5.38 15.97
C GLU A 202 18.40 -6.30 15.39
N TRP A 203 18.78 -6.14 14.13
CA TRP A 203 19.86 -6.91 13.50
C TRP A 203 21.19 -6.69 14.21
N TYR A 204 21.51 -5.45 14.57
CA TYR A 204 22.70 -5.14 15.35
C TYR A 204 22.68 -5.85 16.71
N ARG A 205 21.55 -5.84 17.43
CA ARG A 205 21.42 -6.53 18.72
C ARG A 205 21.57 -8.04 18.61
N LEU A 206 20.98 -8.64 17.57
CA LEU A 206 21.05 -10.08 17.30
C LEU A 206 22.47 -10.51 16.92
N LEU A 207 23.14 -9.78 16.02
CA LEU A 207 24.49 -10.07 15.58
C LEU A 207 25.54 -9.79 16.68
N ALA A 208 25.29 -8.81 17.55
CA ALA A 208 26.14 -8.53 18.71
C ALA A 208 25.91 -9.47 19.91
N GLY A 209 25.03 -10.48 19.79
CA GLY A 209 24.75 -11.47 20.84
C GLY A 209 24.04 -10.91 22.08
N ARG A 210 23.46 -9.71 22.02
CA ARG A 210 22.85 -9.01 23.17
C ARG A 210 21.40 -9.40 23.45
N LYS A 211 20.81 -10.30 22.66
CA LYS A 211 19.42 -10.78 22.81
C LYS A 211 19.35 -12.28 22.52
N ARG A 212 18.69 -13.06 23.40
CA ARG A 212 18.44 -14.50 23.18
C ARG A 212 17.45 -14.68 22.01
N LEU A 213 17.76 -15.63 21.14
CA LEU A 213 16.92 -16.02 20.00
C LEU A 213 15.67 -16.77 20.50
N GLU A 214 14.57 -16.05 20.72
CA GLU A 214 13.26 -16.69 20.86
C GLU A 214 12.68 -16.95 19.46
N LEU A 215 12.93 -18.15 18.95
CA LEU A 215 12.35 -18.66 17.71
C LEU A 215 10.89 -19.07 17.99
N HIS A 216 9.95 -18.42 17.30
CA HIS A 216 8.54 -18.83 17.25
C HIS A 216 8.23 -19.62 15.97
N GLU A 217 9.27 -19.96 15.20
CA GLU A 217 9.15 -20.75 13.98
C GLU A 217 8.98 -22.24 14.36
N SER A 218 8.13 -22.96 13.63
CA SER A 218 8.04 -24.41 13.75
C SER A 218 9.40 -25.04 13.41
N GLU A 219 9.78 -26.09 14.14
CA GLU A 219 11.00 -26.83 13.89
C GLU A 219 11.09 -27.28 12.43
N PHE A 220 12.29 -27.18 11.84
CA PHE A 220 12.51 -27.59 10.45
C PHE A 220 12.35 -29.11 10.35
N VAL A 221 11.29 -29.58 9.68
CA VAL A 221 11.09 -31.00 9.40
C VAL A 221 11.69 -31.33 8.02
N PRO A 222 12.73 -32.17 7.93
CA PRO A 222 13.25 -32.66 6.67
C PRO A 222 12.19 -33.49 5.92
N LEU A 223 12.09 -33.33 4.59
CA LEU A 223 11.17 -34.12 3.74
C LEU A 223 11.34 -35.65 3.88
N ALA A 224 12.53 -36.11 4.31
CA ALA A 224 12.80 -37.52 4.58
C ALA A 224 12.00 -38.08 5.76
N GLU A 225 11.68 -37.25 6.77
CA GLU A 225 10.88 -37.68 7.93
C GLU A 225 9.38 -37.69 7.62
N VAL A 226 8.91 -36.80 6.74
CA VAL A 226 7.51 -36.79 6.27
C VAL A 226 7.19 -37.99 5.38
N ALA A 227 8.19 -38.52 4.66
CA ALA A 227 8.02 -39.72 3.83
C ALA A 227 8.09 -41.04 4.62
N ALA A 228 8.46 -40.99 5.90
CA ALA A 228 8.67 -42.16 6.76
C ALA A 228 7.57 -42.36 7.82
N GLY A 229 6.53 -41.52 7.84
CA GLY A 229 5.34 -41.62 8.71
C GLY A 229 4.06 -41.70 7.90
#